data_AF-A0ABD1GTZ3-F1
#
_entry.id   AF-A0ABD1GTZ3-F1
#
_cell.length_a   1.000
_cell.length_b   1.000
_cell.length_c   1.000
_cell.angle_alpha   90.00
_cell.angle_beta   90.00
_cell.angle_gamma   90.00
#
_symmetry.space_group_name_H-M   'P 1'
#
loop_
_entity.id
_entity.type
_entity.pdbx_description
1 polymer ?
#
loop_
_entity_poly.entity_id
_entity_poly.type
_entity_poly.pdbx_seq_one_letter_code
_entity_poly.pdbx_strand_id
1 'polypeptide(L)'
;MPRSYLQMPIETFTPWAKGSGPPFYMFNTRPRTEDPCEKPHFFFLESVSNASTSSPRQILTTYTRASPRGLPACLSAGNHSADSITTIQIISPPKKRIQIDRCECCDIVRMDGGKMEVGLRECNIDEIIA
;
A
#
# COMPACT_ATOMS: atom_id res chain seq x y z
N MET A 1 10.85 6.91 6.82
CA MET A 1 9.75 6.52 7.73
C MET A 1 9.91 5.04 8.04
N PRO A 2 9.98 4.62 9.31
CA PRO A 2 10.26 3.22 9.66
C PRO A 2 9.04 2.32 9.45
N ARG A 3 9.27 1.04 9.13
CA ARG A 3 8.18 0.05 8.95
C ARG A 3 7.27 -0.10 10.15
N SER A 4 7.79 0.02 11.38
CA SER A 4 6.97 0.01 12.61
C SER A 4 5.93 1.13 12.64
N TYR A 5 6.23 2.28 12.06
CA TYR A 5 5.26 3.38 11.92
C TYR A 5 4.14 2.99 10.96
N LEU A 6 4.50 2.34 9.84
CA LEU A 6 3.54 1.86 8.83
C LEU A 6 2.58 0.78 9.34
N GLN A 7 3.01 -0.02 10.32
CA GLN A 7 2.18 -1.06 10.97
C GLN A 7 1.02 -0.50 11.80
N MET A 8 1.10 0.75 12.26
CA MET A 8 -0.02 1.43 12.93
C MET A 8 -0.96 2.02 11.87
N PRO A 9 -2.18 1.49 11.68
CA PRO A 9 -3.10 1.99 10.68
C PRO A 9 -3.51 3.44 10.95
N ILE A 10 -3.80 4.19 9.88
CA ILE A 10 -4.41 5.51 10.00
C ILE A 10 -5.83 5.35 10.50
N GLU A 11 -6.22 6.17 11.48
CA GLU A 11 -7.60 6.26 11.95
C GLU A 11 -8.49 6.91 10.88
N THR A 12 -9.16 6.07 10.07
CA THR A 12 -10.03 6.50 8.97
C THR A 12 -11.51 6.48 9.30
N PHE A 13 -11.92 5.85 10.42
CA PHE A 13 -13.32 5.78 10.83
C PHE A 13 -13.59 6.81 11.93
N THR A 14 -14.74 7.47 11.82
CA THR A 14 -15.21 8.41 12.84
C THR A 14 -16.25 7.72 13.71
N PRO A 15 -16.14 7.80 15.06
CA PRO A 15 -17.18 7.30 15.95
C PRO A 15 -18.54 7.95 15.66
N TRP A 16 -19.58 7.14 15.57
CA TRP A 16 -20.95 7.61 15.31
C TRP A 16 -21.62 8.22 16.55
N ALA A 17 -21.29 7.70 17.74
CA ALA A 17 -21.84 8.15 19.02
C ALA A 17 -20.83 9.03 19.77
N LYS A 18 -21.30 10.18 20.28
CA LYS A 18 -20.57 10.97 21.28
C LYS A 18 -20.70 10.28 22.64
N GLY A 19 -19.80 9.35 22.97
CA GLY A 19 -20.03 8.57 24.19
C GLY A 19 -19.02 7.49 24.54
N SER A 20 -17.75 7.86 24.61
CA SER A 20 -16.70 7.33 25.50
C SER A 20 -15.40 7.98 25.02
N GLY A 21 -14.54 8.39 25.95
CA GLY A 21 -13.18 8.74 25.55
C GLY A 21 -12.48 7.52 24.93
N PRO A 22 -11.38 7.71 24.17
CA PRO A 22 -10.58 6.61 23.66
C PRO A 22 -10.24 5.57 24.76
N PRO A 23 -10.00 4.29 24.41
CA PRO A 23 -9.74 3.79 23.06
C PRO A 23 -10.99 3.40 22.26
N PHE A 24 -11.01 3.74 20.96
CA PHE A 24 -12.08 3.36 20.01
C PHE A 24 -11.83 2.03 19.28
N TYR A 25 -10.60 1.52 19.31
CA TYR A 25 -10.16 0.34 18.58
C TYR A 25 -9.38 -0.61 19.51
N MET A 26 -9.36 -1.89 19.17
CA MET A 26 -8.59 -2.91 19.89
C MET A 26 -7.08 -2.90 19.55
N PHE A 27 -6.63 -1.91 18.78
CA PHE A 27 -5.26 -1.75 18.32
C PHE A 27 -4.89 -0.27 18.26
N ASN A 28 -3.58 0.02 18.31
CA ASN A 28 -3.07 1.38 18.18
C ASN A 28 -3.31 1.90 16.75
N THR A 29 -3.90 3.09 16.65
CA THR A 29 -4.03 3.85 15.41
C THR A 29 -3.08 5.04 15.41
N ARG A 30 -2.79 5.59 14.23
CA ARG A 30 -2.14 6.90 14.09
C ARG A 30 -3.13 7.92 13.52
N PRO A 31 -3.06 9.19 13.93
CA PRO A 31 -3.95 10.23 13.43
C PRO A 31 -3.70 10.49 11.94
N ARG A 32 -4.70 11.07 11.27
CA ARG A 32 -4.51 11.62 9.93
C ARG A 32 -3.61 12.86 10.01
N THR A 33 -2.68 12.97 9.08
CA THR A 33 -1.68 14.03 9.01
C THR A 33 -1.75 14.75 7.67
N GLU A 34 -1.46 16.05 7.67
CA GLU A 34 -1.29 16.87 6.47
C GLU A 34 0.21 17.08 6.14
N ASP A 35 1.10 16.34 6.78
CA ASP A 35 2.52 16.31 6.43
C ASP A 35 2.72 15.64 5.05
N PRO A 36 3.37 16.33 4.08
CA PRO A 36 3.77 15.78 2.79
C PRO A 36 4.61 14.49 2.81
N CYS A 37 5.25 14.15 3.93
CA CYS A 37 6.08 12.95 4.06
C CYS A 37 5.32 11.77 4.71
N GLU A 38 4.19 12.02 5.37
CA GLU A 38 3.44 10.99 6.08
C GLU A 38 2.06 10.71 5.47
N LYS A 39 1.44 11.68 4.81
CA LYS A 39 0.13 11.51 4.17
C LYS A 39 0.24 10.58 2.96
N PRO A 40 -0.44 9.41 2.95
CA PRO A 40 -0.35 8.46 1.84
C PRO A 40 -1.15 8.91 0.61
N HIS A 41 -0.91 8.25 -0.52
CA HIS A 41 -1.82 8.25 -1.66
C HIS A 41 -2.89 7.18 -1.46
N PHE A 42 -4.17 7.55 -1.59
CA PHE A 42 -5.27 6.61 -1.42
C PHE A 42 -5.67 6.00 -2.76
N PHE A 43 -5.79 4.67 -2.77
CA PHE A 43 -6.28 3.90 -3.89
C PHE A 43 -7.41 2.97 -3.42
N PHE A 44 -8.41 2.76 -4.27
CA PHE A 44 -9.48 1.79 -4.05
C PHE A 44 -9.29 0.58 -4.95
N LEU A 45 -9.74 -0.57 -4.48
CA LEU A 45 -9.78 -1.79 -5.27
C LEU A 45 -10.76 -1.58 -6.44
N GLU A 46 -10.28 -1.76 -7.66
CA GLU A 46 -11.09 -1.68 -8.87
C GLU A 46 -11.49 -3.07 -9.36
N SER A 47 -10.53 -3.99 -9.48
CA SER A 47 -10.80 -5.33 -10.02
C SER A 47 -9.77 -6.37 -9.57
N VAL A 48 -10.18 -7.64 -9.64
CA VAL A 48 -9.33 -8.82 -9.45
C VAL A 48 -9.56 -9.77 -10.62
N SER A 49 -8.49 -10.21 -11.29
CA SER A 49 -8.55 -11.12 -12.42
C SER A 49 -7.36 -12.07 -12.46
N ASN A 50 -7.38 -13.05 -13.37
CA ASN A 50 -6.21 -13.90 -13.60
C ASN A 50 -5.23 -13.15 -14.50
N ALA A 51 -3.98 -13.00 -14.06
CA ALA A 51 -2.94 -12.31 -14.82
C ALA A 51 -2.46 -13.13 -16.03
N SER A 52 -2.48 -14.47 -15.90
CA SER A 52 -2.09 -15.40 -16.96
C SER A 52 -2.89 -16.70 -16.90
N THR A 53 -3.13 -17.29 -18.07
CA THR A 53 -3.63 -18.67 -18.25
C THR A 53 -2.51 -19.72 -18.22
N SER A 54 -1.23 -19.31 -18.24
CA SER A 54 -0.09 -20.22 -18.13
C SER A 54 0.22 -20.60 -16.67
N SER A 55 0.94 -21.72 -16.48
CA SER A 55 1.37 -22.19 -15.17
C SER A 55 2.73 -21.58 -14.80
N PRO A 56 2.94 -21.07 -13.57
CA PRO A 56 1.98 -21.00 -12.47
C PRO A 56 0.93 -19.90 -12.66
N ARG A 57 -0.32 -20.18 -12.26
CA ARG A 57 -1.39 -19.16 -12.22
C ARG A 57 -0.93 -17.96 -11.39
N GLN A 58 -1.29 -16.76 -11.83
CA GLN A 58 -1.03 -15.50 -11.13
C GLN A 58 -2.32 -14.68 -11.06
N ILE A 59 -2.49 -13.92 -9.98
CA ILE A 59 -3.63 -13.02 -9.76
C ILE A 59 -3.19 -11.60 -10.05
N LEU A 60 -3.99 -10.89 -10.84
CA LEU A 60 -3.84 -9.46 -11.09
C LEU A 60 -4.88 -8.71 -10.26
N THR A 61 -4.43 -7.86 -9.35
CA THR A 61 -5.28 -6.97 -8.57
C THR A 61 -5.04 -5.54 -9.01
N THR A 62 -6.09 -4.86 -9.50
CA THR A 62 -5.99 -3.47 -9.95
C THR A 62 -6.59 -2.54 -8.92
N TYR A 63 -5.85 -1.49 -8.57
CA TYR A 63 -6.26 -0.41 -7.71
C TYR A 63 -6.22 0.92 -8.47
N THR A 64 -7.22 1.77 -8.27
CA THR A 64 -7.30 3.09 -8.89
C THR A 64 -7.28 4.20 -7.85
N ARG A 65 -6.67 5.33 -8.19
CA ARG A 65 -6.53 6.47 -7.29
C ARG A 65 -7.90 6.97 -6.86
N ALA A 66 -8.13 7.05 -5.55
CA ALA A 66 -9.38 7.50 -4.97
C ALA A 66 -9.61 9.01 -5.17
N SER A 67 -8.56 9.80 -4.94
CA SER A 67 -8.58 11.26 -5.09
C SER A 67 -7.15 11.83 -5.20
N PRO A 68 -6.99 13.04 -5.74
CA PRO A 68 -5.73 13.76 -5.66
C PRO A 68 -5.32 13.98 -4.20
N ARG A 69 -4.03 13.80 -3.91
CA ARG A 69 -3.50 13.95 -2.55
C ARG A 69 -3.56 15.39 -2.03
N GLY A 70 -3.47 16.36 -2.96
CA GLY A 70 -3.59 17.79 -2.67
C GLY A 70 -2.44 18.38 -1.85
N LEU A 71 -1.28 17.72 -1.82
CA LEU A 71 -0.08 18.17 -1.11
C LEU A 71 1.13 18.10 -2.03
N PRO A 72 2.17 18.94 -1.82
CA PRO A 72 3.43 18.83 -2.54
C PRO A 72 4.15 17.52 -2.24
N ALA A 73 5.22 17.24 -2.99
CA ALA A 73 6.10 16.11 -2.73
C ALA A 73 6.80 16.25 -1.36
N CYS A 74 7.20 15.13 -0.78
CA CYS A 74 8.04 15.13 0.41
C CYS A 74 9.45 15.64 0.07
N LEU A 75 9.84 16.80 0.63
CA LEU A 75 11.15 17.40 0.39
C LEU A 75 12.29 16.54 0.95
N SER A 76 12.08 15.93 2.12
CA SER A 76 13.04 15.06 2.81
C SER A 76 13.41 13.81 2.00
N ALA A 77 12.58 13.43 1.02
CA ALA A 77 12.76 12.28 0.16
C ALA A 77 13.27 12.66 -1.24
N GLY A 78 13.89 13.82 -1.41
CA GLY A 78 14.46 14.23 -2.70
C GLY A 78 13.44 14.83 -3.69
N ASN A 79 12.28 15.30 -3.20
CA ASN A 79 11.23 15.93 -4.02
C ASN A 79 10.62 14.98 -5.07
N HIS A 80 10.67 13.67 -4.84
CA HIS A 80 9.99 12.68 -5.67
C HIS A 80 8.50 12.61 -5.28
N SER A 81 7.61 12.66 -6.28
CA SER A 81 6.16 12.48 -6.08
C SER A 81 5.65 11.28 -6.87
N ALA A 82 4.74 10.54 -6.24
CA ALA A 82 3.95 9.50 -6.88
C ALA A 82 2.60 10.05 -7.42
N ASP A 83 2.43 11.37 -7.55
CA ASP A 83 1.16 11.97 -7.98
C ASP A 83 0.72 11.59 -9.39
N SER A 84 1.67 11.29 -10.28
CA SER A 84 1.38 10.81 -11.63
C SER A 84 0.78 9.40 -11.66
N ILE A 85 0.87 8.63 -10.57
CA ILE A 85 0.39 7.25 -10.51
C ILE A 85 -1.12 7.23 -10.30
N THR A 86 -1.88 6.85 -11.33
CA THR A 86 -3.34 6.76 -11.28
C THR A 86 -3.83 5.33 -11.05
N THR A 87 -3.03 4.34 -11.47
CA THR A 87 -3.38 2.92 -11.39
C THR A 87 -2.21 2.10 -10.87
N ILE A 88 -2.48 1.23 -9.90
CA ILE A 88 -1.52 0.24 -9.39
C ILE A 88 -2.04 -1.15 -9.72
N GLN A 89 -1.21 -1.95 -10.39
CA GLN A 89 -1.49 -3.34 -10.68
C GLN A 89 -0.55 -4.23 -9.89
N ILE A 90 -1.11 -5.08 -9.04
CA ILE A 90 -0.37 -6.01 -8.21
C ILE A 90 -0.51 -7.41 -8.82
N ILE A 91 0.61 -8.00 -9.21
CA ILE A 91 0.70 -9.39 -9.67
C ILE A 91 1.13 -10.23 -8.47
N SER A 92 0.31 -11.19 -8.07
CA SER A 92 0.58 -12.02 -6.90
C SER A 92 0.42 -13.51 -7.19
N PRO A 93 1.14 -14.38 -6.46
CA PRO A 93 0.84 -15.81 -6.48
C PRO A 93 -0.57 -16.08 -5.89
N PRO A 94 -1.24 -17.17 -6.32
CA PRO A 94 -2.60 -17.50 -5.89
C PRO A 94 -2.65 -18.08 -4.48
N LYS A 95 -1.51 -18.60 -3.99
CA LYS A 95 -1.37 -19.08 -2.62
C LYS A 95 -0.59 -18.03 -1.83
N LYS A 96 -1.25 -17.44 -0.84
CA LYS A 96 -0.63 -16.58 0.14
C LYS A 96 0.35 -17.39 1.00
N ARG A 97 1.50 -16.81 1.34
CA ARG A 97 2.41 -17.42 2.31
C ARG A 97 1.72 -17.48 3.69
N ILE A 98 1.59 -18.69 4.26
CA ILE A 98 0.97 -18.91 5.57
C ILE A 98 1.97 -18.67 6.71
N GLN A 99 3.27 -18.75 6.43
CA GLN A 99 4.31 -18.43 7.41
C GLN A 99 4.32 -16.93 7.70
N ILE A 100 4.02 -16.59 8.96
CA ILE A 100 3.87 -15.23 9.49
C ILE A 100 5.25 -14.57 9.75
N ASP A 101 6.35 -15.32 9.61
CA ASP A 101 7.69 -14.92 10.02
C ASP A 101 8.39 -13.94 9.07
N ARG A 102 8.02 -13.92 7.78
CA ARG A 102 8.55 -12.98 6.78
C ARG A 102 7.43 -12.35 5.97
N CYS A 103 7.50 -11.03 5.79
CA CYS A 103 6.64 -10.34 4.83
C CYS A 103 6.92 -10.79 3.41
N GLU A 104 5.93 -10.62 2.53
CA GLU A 104 6.14 -10.74 1.08
C GLU A 104 6.95 -9.53 0.61
N CYS A 105 7.92 -9.76 -0.26
CA CYS A 105 8.69 -8.70 -0.90
C CYS A 105 8.06 -8.33 -2.24
N CYS A 106 8.36 -7.13 -2.73
CA CYS A 106 7.80 -6.63 -3.98
C CYS A 106 8.82 -5.89 -4.82
N ASP A 107 8.68 -6.02 -6.14
CA ASP A 107 9.46 -5.27 -7.11
C ASP A 107 8.54 -4.47 -8.03
N ILE A 108 9.05 -3.33 -8.51
CA ILE A 108 8.43 -2.58 -9.60
C ILE A 108 8.80 -3.28 -10.91
N VAL A 109 7.81 -3.90 -11.56
CA VAL A 109 8.03 -4.62 -12.82
C VAL A 109 8.06 -3.65 -13.99
N ARG A 110 7.09 -2.73 -14.02
CA ARG A 110 6.94 -1.75 -15.09
C ARG A 110 6.23 -0.50 -14.59
N MET A 111 6.59 0.64 -15.17
CA MET A 111 5.89 1.90 -14.98
C MET A 111 5.66 2.56 -16.34
N ASP A 112 4.41 2.87 -16.68
CA ASP A 112 4.04 3.41 -17.99
C ASP A 112 2.75 4.24 -17.88
N GLY A 113 2.75 5.46 -18.43
CA GLY A 113 1.53 6.27 -18.55
C GLY A 113 0.71 6.48 -17.25
N GLY A 114 1.35 6.55 -16.08
CA GLY A 114 0.67 6.66 -14.78
C GLY A 114 0.19 5.32 -14.19
N LYS A 115 0.41 4.22 -14.90
CA LYS A 115 0.18 2.86 -14.43
C LYS A 115 1.48 2.27 -13.87
N MET A 116 1.41 1.73 -12.66
CA MET A 116 2.52 1.07 -11.99
C MET A 116 2.19 -0.41 -11.80
N GLU A 117 3.07 -1.29 -12.26
CA GLU A 117 2.96 -2.73 -12.07
C GLU A 117 3.95 -3.21 -11.01
N VAL A 118 3.44 -3.93 -10.02
CA VAL A 118 4.16 -4.41 -8.85
C VAL A 118 4.03 -5.93 -8.78
N GLY A 119 5.15 -6.64 -8.77
CA GLY A 119 5.19 -8.08 -8.60
C GLY A 119 5.44 -8.46 -7.14
N LEU A 120 4.55 -9.24 -6.54
CA LEU A 120 4.79 -9.85 -5.24
C LEU A 120 5.58 -11.15 -5.40
N ARG A 121 6.61 -11.32 -4.56
CA ARG A 121 7.47 -12.51 -4.54
C ARG A 121 7.97 -12.82 -3.14
N GLU A 122 8.66 -13.95 -3.02
CA GLU A 122 9.44 -14.27 -1.83
C GLU A 122 10.64 -13.31 -1.71
N CYS A 123 10.92 -12.90 -0.47
CA CYS A 123 12.12 -12.13 -0.17
C CYS A 123 13.38 -12.96 -0.37
N ASN A 124 14.42 -12.35 -0.93
CA ASN A 124 15.72 -12.99 -1.00
C ASN A 124 16.31 -13.15 0.42
N ILE A 125 17.25 -14.08 0.59
CA ILE A 125 17.82 -14.42 1.90
C ILE A 125 18.43 -13.18 2.58
N ASP A 126 19.09 -12.34 1.79
CA ASP A 126 19.83 -11.14 2.23
C ASP A 126 19.09 -9.82 1.91
N GLU A 127 17.80 -9.88 1.57
CA GLU A 127 17.01 -8.69 1.28
C GLU A 127 16.72 -7.93 2.58
N ILE A 128 17.14 -6.66 2.62
CA ILE A 128 16.91 -5.80 3.78
C ILE A 128 15.44 -5.41 3.80
N ILE A 129 14.71 -5.94 4.79
CA ILE A 129 13.31 -5.57 5.05
C ILE A 129 13.30 -4.36 6.00
N ALA A 130 13.43 -3.16 5.43
CA ALA A 130 13.42 -1.89 6.17
C ALA A 130 12.00 -1.38 6.50
#